data_AF-A0A812Q4Y1-F1
#
_entry.id   AF-A0A812Q4Y1-F1
#
_cell.length_a   1.000
_cell.length_b   1.000
_cell.length_c   1.000
_cell.angle_alpha   90.00
_cell.angle_beta   90.00
_cell.angle_gamma   90.00
#
_symmetry.space_group_name_H-M   'P 1'
#
loop_
_entity.id
_entity.type
_entity.pdbx_description
1 polymer ?
#
loop_
_entity_poly.entity_id
_entity_poly.type
_entity_poly.pdbx_seq_one_letter_code
_entity_poly.pdbx_strand_id
1 'polypeptide(L)'
;MMVVDAAPLPPFAAVSLSFGMPALERGAFLRPDAVNDTNKLELFCFANEDKKTLWLAARLDNLGKGASGACVQNLNLALGFPE
;
A
#
# COMPACT_ATOMS: atom_id res chain seq x y z
N MET A 1 0.44 18.32 10.02
CA MET A 1 1.25 17.72 8.95
C MET A 1 2.18 16.71 9.60
N MET A 2 1.76 15.44 9.66
CA MET A 2 2.57 14.38 10.26
C MET A 2 3.31 13.70 9.12
N VAL A 3 4.58 14.07 8.92
CA VAL A 3 5.50 13.30 8.09
C VAL A 3 5.83 12.05 8.88
N VAL A 4 5.24 10.92 8.52
CA VAL A 4 5.73 9.62 8.98
C VAL A 4 7.05 9.40 8.25
N ASP A 5 8.14 9.44 9.01
CA ASP A 5 9.47 9.14 8.50
C ASP A 5 9.45 7.73 7.91
N ALA A 6 9.59 7.64 6.59
CA ALA A 6 9.55 6.38 5.88
C ALA A 6 10.92 5.71 6.08
N ALA A 7 11.02 4.83 7.08
CA ALA A 7 12.07 3.83 7.10
C ALA A 7 12.11 3.15 5.71
N PRO A 8 13.30 2.79 5.18
CA PRO A 8 13.39 2.17 3.86
C PRO A 8 12.52 0.92 3.84
N LEU A 9 11.44 0.99 3.06
CA LEU A 9 10.52 -0.11 2.90
C LEU A 9 11.20 -1.20 2.11
N PRO A 10 10.92 -2.47 2.40
CA PRO A 10 11.35 -3.53 1.51
C PRO A 10 10.79 -3.27 0.10
N PRO A 11 11.50 -3.72 -0.97
CA PRO A 11 11.22 -3.34 -2.37
C PRO A 11 9.79 -3.66 -2.84
N PHE A 12 9.08 -4.47 -2.06
CA PHE A 12 7.78 -5.02 -2.35
C PHE A 12 6.59 -4.33 -1.67
N ALA A 13 6.86 -3.31 -0.86
CA ALA A 13 5.85 -2.46 -0.25
C ALA A 13 5.95 -1.06 -0.86
N ALA A 14 5.04 -0.74 -1.78
CA ALA A 14 4.96 0.58 -2.41
C ALA A 14 4.03 1.48 -1.59
N VAL A 15 4.56 2.14 -0.55
CA VAL A 15 3.74 3.06 0.25
C VAL A 15 3.55 4.38 -0.49
N SER A 16 2.32 4.59 -0.98
CA SER A 16 1.90 5.87 -1.56
C SER A 16 1.22 6.72 -0.48
N LEU A 17 1.98 7.65 0.11
CA LEU A 17 1.44 8.60 1.08
C LEU A 17 0.68 9.72 0.34
N SER A 18 -0.62 9.54 0.18
CA SER A 18 -1.50 10.57 -0.38
C SER A 18 -1.95 11.55 0.70
N PHE A 19 -1.20 12.63 0.91
CA PHE A 19 -1.64 13.76 1.74
C PHE A 19 -2.39 14.79 0.89
N GLY A 20 -3.73 14.74 0.90
CA GLY A 20 -4.55 15.80 0.31
C GLY A 20 -6.01 15.43 0.06
N MET A 21 -6.92 16.25 0.64
CA MET A 21 -8.37 16.22 0.40
C MET A 21 -8.81 16.30 -1.08
N PRO A 22 -8.07 16.87 -2.06
CA PRO A 22 -8.57 16.95 -3.44
C PRO A 22 -8.76 15.59 -4.13
N ALA A 23 -8.07 14.54 -3.70
CA ALA A 23 -8.25 13.19 -4.26
C ALA A 23 -9.52 12.51 -3.74
N LEU A 24 -9.87 12.75 -2.47
CA LEU A 24 -11.08 12.24 -1.79
C LEU A 24 -12.38 12.71 -2.48
N GLU A 25 -12.40 13.95 -2.95
CA GLU A 25 -13.63 14.61 -3.42
C GLU A 25 -14.01 14.26 -4.87
N ARG A 26 -13.13 13.60 -5.64
CA ARG A 26 -13.36 13.30 -7.08
C ARG A 26 -13.72 11.85 -7.39
N GLY A 27 -14.05 11.02 -6.41
CA GLY A 27 -14.43 9.62 -6.62
C GLY A 27 -13.31 8.70 -7.14
N ALA A 28 -12.09 9.21 -7.26
CA ALA A 28 -10.89 8.45 -7.65
C ALA A 28 -10.13 7.87 -6.43
N PHE A 29 -10.60 8.19 -5.23
CA PHE A 29 -9.97 7.80 -3.98
C PHE A 29 -10.31 6.35 -3.62
N LEU A 30 -9.27 5.53 -3.40
CA LEU A 30 -9.38 4.10 -3.13
C LEU A 30 -10.05 3.26 -4.22
N ARG A 31 -9.87 3.64 -5.50
CA ARG A 31 -10.26 2.75 -6.62
C ARG A 31 -9.66 1.35 -6.42
N PRO A 32 -10.47 0.27 -6.40
CA PRO A 32 -9.97 -1.06 -6.09
C PRO A 32 -9.04 -1.59 -7.20
N ASP A 33 -9.24 -1.14 -8.43
CA ASP A 33 -8.59 -1.66 -9.63
C ASP A 33 -7.21 -1.04 -9.94
N ALA A 34 -6.83 0.03 -9.25
CA ALA A 34 -5.65 0.81 -9.60
C ALA A 34 -4.29 0.09 -9.39
N VAL A 35 -4.28 -1.06 -8.72
CA VAL A 35 -3.09 -1.92 -8.55
C VAL A 35 -3.34 -3.37 -9.00
N ASN A 36 -4.37 -3.61 -9.80
CA ASN A 36 -4.63 -4.92 -10.40
C ASN A 36 -3.46 -5.37 -11.28
N ASP A 37 -3.25 -6.68 -11.35
CA ASP A 37 -2.20 -7.32 -12.13
C ASP A 37 -0.78 -6.83 -11.74
N THR A 38 -0.62 -6.39 -10.49
CA THR A 38 0.67 -6.00 -9.92
C THR A 38 1.00 -6.77 -8.65
N ASN A 39 2.30 -6.85 -8.32
CA ASN A 39 2.77 -7.35 -7.03
C ASN A 39 2.94 -6.22 -5.98
N LYS A 40 2.22 -5.10 -6.16
CA LYS A 40 2.32 -3.91 -5.31
C LYS A 40 1.23 -3.89 -4.24
N LEU A 41 1.52 -3.22 -3.13
CA LEU A 41 0.58 -2.89 -2.07
C LEU A 41 0.74 -1.41 -1.75
N GLU A 42 -0.37 -0.68 -1.73
CA GLU A 42 -0.42 0.73 -1.31
C GLU A 42 -1.03 0.85 0.09
N LEU A 43 -0.41 1.67 0.94
CA LEU A 43 -0.92 2.03 2.26
C LEU A 43 -1.40 3.48 2.28
N PHE A 44 -2.56 3.70 2.89
CA PHE A 44 -3.17 5.01 3.08
C PHE A 44 -3.39 5.27 4.57
N CYS A 45 -3.10 6.48 5.01
CA CYS A 45 -3.15 6.88 6.41
C CYS A 45 -4.04 8.12 6.59
N PHE A 46 -5.09 8.00 7.39
CA PHE A 46 -6.02 9.09 7.69
C PHE A 46 -6.05 9.35 9.20
N ALA A 47 -5.46 10.45 9.62
CA ALA A 47 -5.42 10.86 11.02
C ALA A 47 -6.61 11.77 11.34
N ASN A 48 -7.24 11.55 12.49
CA ASN A 48 -8.17 12.48 13.12
C ASN A 48 -7.59 12.90 14.48
N GLU A 49 -7.07 14.13 14.53
CA GLU A 49 -6.37 14.66 15.70
C GLU A 49 -7.30 14.93 16.89
N ASP A 50 -8.53 15.39 16.63
CA ASP A 50 -9.52 15.71 17.67
C ASP A 50 -9.97 14.43 18.41
N LYS A 51 -10.16 13.35 17.65
CA LYS A 51 -10.56 12.04 18.18
C LYS A 51 -9.36 11.19 18.60
N LYS A 52 -8.12 11.66 18.39
CA LYS A 52 -6.88 10.89 18.60
C LYS A 52 -6.94 9.49 17.97
N THR A 53 -7.47 9.41 16.75
CA THR A 53 -7.60 8.15 16.00
C THR A 53 -6.83 8.19 14.70
N LEU A 54 -6.38 7.02 14.25
CA LEU A 54 -5.70 6.82 12.99
C LEU A 54 -6.40 5.69 12.23
N TRP A 55 -6.71 5.93 10.96
CA TRP A 55 -7.27 4.92 10.06
C TRP A 55 -6.19 4.55 9.06
N LEU A 56 -5.82 3.27 9.06
CA LEU A 56 -4.91 2.69 8.07
C LEU A 56 -5.74 1.86 7.09
N ALA A 57 -5.57 2.12 5.80
CA ALA A 57 -6.15 1.31 4.73
C ALA A 57 -5.05 0.79 3.82
N ALA A 58 -5.26 -0.40 3.25
CA ALA A 58 -4.38 -1.00 2.27
C ALA A 58 -5.14 -1.35 1.00
N ARG A 59 -4.48 -1.21 -0.14
CA ARG A 59 -4.99 -1.67 -1.44
C ARG A 59 -3.95 -2.55 -2.12
N LEU A 60 -4.39 -3.69 -2.64
CA LEU A 60 -3.58 -4.69 -3.35
C LEU A 60 -4.48 -5.53 -4.27
N ASP A 61 -3.87 -6.19 -5.26
CA ASP A 61 -4.53 -7.26 -6.03
C ASP A 61 -4.60 -8.54 -5.18
N ASN A 62 -5.81 -9.06 -4.93
CA ASN A 62 -6.02 -10.21 -4.06
C ASN A 62 -5.53 -11.54 -4.66
N LEU A 63 -5.46 -11.67 -5.99
CA LEU A 63 -4.94 -12.86 -6.66
C LEU A 63 -3.43 -12.75 -6.92
N GLY A 64 -2.96 -11.52 -7.18
CA GLY A 64 -1.55 -11.15 -7.28
C GLY A 64 -0.89 -11.09 -5.91
N LYS A 65 -0.64 -9.88 -5.41
CA LYS A 65 0.04 -9.63 -4.13
C LYS A 65 -0.64 -10.29 -2.92
N GLY A 66 -1.96 -10.49 -2.96
CA GLY A 66 -2.74 -11.12 -1.89
C GLY A 66 -2.67 -12.65 -1.86
N ALA A 67 -2.12 -13.27 -2.91
CA ALA A 67 -2.01 -14.73 -3.01
C ALA A 67 -0.73 -15.16 -3.75
N SER A 68 -0.83 -15.40 -5.06
CA SER A 68 0.22 -16.06 -5.84
C SER A 68 1.49 -15.23 -5.97
N GLY A 69 1.36 -13.90 -6.12
CA GLY A 69 2.50 -12.99 -6.20
C GLY A 69 3.31 -12.95 -4.91
N ALA A 70 2.64 -12.91 -3.74
CA ALA A 70 3.31 -13.03 -2.45
C ALA A 70 3.96 -14.42 -2.25
N CYS A 71 3.37 -15.48 -2.78
CA CYS A 71 3.96 -16.83 -2.72
C CYS A 71 5.26 -16.90 -3.53
N VAL A 72 5.26 -16.44 -4.78
CA VAL A 72 6.45 -16.41 -5.64
C VAL A 72 7.53 -15.51 -5.05
N GLN A 73 7.13 -14.36 -4.49
CA GLN A 73 8.03 -13.49 -3.75
C GLN A 73 8.71 -14.19 -2.57
N ASN A 74 7.94 -14.90 -1.73
CA ASN A 74 8.51 -15.66 -0.62
C ASN A 74 9.47 -16.75 -1.12
N LEU A 75 9.14 -17.40 -2.24
CA LEU A 75 10.01 -18.39 -2.88
C LEU A 75 11.31 -17.78 -3.38
N ASN A 76 11.25 -16.61 -4.03
CA ASN A 76 12.44 -15.89 -4.49
C ASN A 76 13.36 -15.58 -3.31
N LEU A 77 12.81 -15.07 -2.21
CA LEU A 77 13.57 -14.81 -0.98
C LEU A 77 14.20 -16.10 -0.41
N ALA A 78 13.44 -17.20 -0.34
CA ALA A 78 13.93 -18.47 0.17
C ALA A 78 15.05 -19.08 -0.68
N LEU A 79 15.00 -18.88 -2.00
CA LEU A 79 15.97 -19.41 -2.95
C LEU A 79 17.14 -18.44 -3.23
N GLY A 80 17.11 -17.23 -2.68
CA GLY A 80 18.12 -16.19 -2.94
C GLY A 80 18.03 -15.59 -4.34
N PHE A 81 16.85 -15.61 -4.96
CA PHE A 81 16.58 -14.94 -6.23
C PHE A 81 16.21 -13.46 -6.02
N PRO A 82 16.38 -12.61 -7.05
CA PRO A 82 15.95 -11.22 -7.00
C PRO A 82 14.44 -11.06 -6.76
N GLU A 83 14.08 -9.94 -6.13
CA GLU A 83 12.71 -9.47 -5.97
C GLU A 83 12.61 -8.00 -6.39
#